data_AF-A0A6N8W1I1-F1
#
_entry.id   AF-A0A6N8W1I1-F1
#
_cell.length_a   1.000
_cell.length_b   1.000
_cell.length_c   1.000
_cell.angle_alpha   90.00
_cell.angle_beta   90.00
_cell.angle_gamma   90.00
#
_symmetry.space_group_name_H-M   'P 1'
#
loop_
_entity.id
_entity.type
_entity.pdbx_description
1 polymer ?
#
loop_
_entity_poly.entity_id
_entity_poly.type
_entity_poly.pdbx_seq_one_letter_code
_entity_poly.pdbx_strand_id
1 'polypeptide(L)'
;MRKPVLLDLFCCAGGAAMGYSRAGFDVVGVDVVWQFNYPFRFVEADALTLDLDWLKTFDAIHASPPCQSYTALTSRTGTGDDWPRLIEPVRDLLQSTGLPYVIENVEGAPLNDPMVLCGTMFDDLRVLRHRLFESNVLLTAPGPCRSHPLCHTLDKRKNHYGSTDEWTDYVSVNGGGNSSVAAARDAMGIDWMTKGELNEAIPPSYTEHVGRQLLAHLGHV
;
A
#
# COMPACT_ATOMS: atom_id res chain seq x y z
N MET A 1 13.55 -23.19 11.27
CA MET A 1 12.27 -23.10 10.52
C MET A 1 12.56 -22.47 9.17
N ARG A 2 11.76 -22.78 8.12
CA ARG A 2 11.89 -22.06 6.84
C ARG A 2 11.44 -20.62 7.01
N LYS A 3 11.98 -19.71 6.20
CA LYS A 3 11.52 -18.32 6.16
C LYS A 3 10.07 -18.31 5.64
N PRO A 4 9.14 -17.57 6.29
CA PRO A 4 7.76 -17.51 5.85
C PRO A 4 7.66 -16.75 4.52
N VAL A 5 6.73 -17.16 3.67
CA VAL A 5 6.53 -16.63 2.32
C VAL A 5 5.21 -15.89 2.25
N LEU A 6 5.23 -14.65 1.78
CA LEU A 6 4.06 -13.80 1.59
C LEU A 6 3.79 -13.59 0.10
N LEU A 7 2.52 -13.70 -0.27
CA LEU A 7 2.03 -13.37 -1.61
C LEU A 7 1.50 -11.93 -1.62
N ASP A 8 1.98 -11.09 -2.54
CA ASP A 8 1.56 -9.71 -2.75
C ASP A 8 0.73 -9.63 -4.04
N LEU A 9 -0.60 -9.55 -3.91
CA LEU A 9 -1.54 -9.45 -5.02
C LEU A 9 -1.78 -7.99 -5.40
N PHE A 10 -1.89 -7.70 -6.71
CA PHE A 10 -1.98 -6.34 -7.25
C PHE A 10 -0.72 -5.51 -6.95
N CYS A 11 0.44 -6.18 -7.03
CA CYS A 11 1.66 -5.72 -6.40
C CYS A 11 2.26 -4.44 -7.01
N CYS A 12 1.86 -4.06 -8.24
CA CYS A 12 2.45 -2.94 -8.97
C CYS A 12 3.99 -2.98 -8.90
N ALA A 13 4.65 -1.86 -8.64
CA ALA A 13 6.10 -1.82 -8.49
C ALA A 13 6.61 -2.29 -7.09
N GLY A 14 5.76 -2.82 -6.21
CA GLY A 14 6.19 -3.53 -5.00
C GLY A 14 6.50 -2.68 -3.78
N GLY A 15 5.74 -1.59 -3.56
CA GLY A 15 5.86 -0.76 -2.35
C GLY A 15 5.50 -1.55 -1.09
N ALA A 16 4.34 -2.22 -1.12
CA ALA A 16 3.90 -3.13 -0.08
C ALA A 16 4.87 -4.30 0.12
N ALA A 17 5.24 -4.99 -0.95
CA ALA A 17 6.20 -6.08 -0.93
C ALA A 17 7.52 -5.72 -0.22
N MET A 18 8.05 -4.52 -0.49
CA MET A 18 9.31 -4.09 0.15
C MET A 18 9.18 -4.05 1.67
N GLY A 19 8.07 -3.54 2.20
CA GLY A 19 7.83 -3.54 3.64
C GLY A 19 7.73 -4.94 4.23
N TYR A 20 7.00 -5.86 3.57
CA TYR A 20 6.92 -7.26 4.02
C TYR A 20 8.27 -7.97 3.97
N SER A 21 9.09 -7.68 2.95
CA SER A 21 10.46 -8.19 2.87
C SER A 21 11.33 -7.67 4.02
N ARG A 22 11.27 -6.36 4.31
CA ARG A 22 11.95 -5.74 5.46
C ARG A 22 11.49 -6.32 6.80
N ALA A 23 10.21 -6.68 6.93
CA ALA A 23 9.70 -7.35 8.13
C ALA A 23 10.29 -8.75 8.32
N GLY A 24 10.67 -9.45 7.25
CA GLY A 24 11.29 -10.77 7.31
C GLY A 24 10.63 -11.85 6.45
N PHE A 25 9.67 -11.51 5.58
CA PHE A 25 9.10 -12.47 4.61
C PHE A 25 10.00 -12.66 3.38
N ASP A 26 9.89 -13.82 2.75
CA ASP A 26 10.17 -13.95 1.31
C ASP A 26 8.91 -13.57 0.54
N VAL A 27 9.01 -12.67 -0.43
CA VAL A 27 7.83 -12.13 -1.11
C VAL A 27 7.75 -12.61 -2.55
N VAL A 28 6.53 -12.92 -3.00
CA VAL A 28 6.17 -13.17 -4.40
C VAL A 28 5.08 -12.19 -4.79
N GLY A 29 5.28 -11.44 -5.87
CA GLY A 29 4.30 -10.49 -6.41
C GLY A 29 3.48 -11.10 -7.53
N VAL A 30 2.19 -10.74 -7.59
CA VAL A 30 1.30 -11.01 -8.70
C VAL A 30 0.70 -9.70 -9.18
N ASP A 31 0.75 -9.48 -10.49
CA ASP A 31 0.03 -8.39 -11.15
C ASP A 31 -0.42 -8.84 -12.55
N VAL A 32 -1.50 -8.26 -13.06
CA VAL A 32 -2.03 -8.59 -14.39
C VAL A 32 -1.19 -7.97 -15.51
N VAL A 33 -0.36 -6.97 -15.18
CA VAL A 33 0.58 -6.35 -16.10
C VAL A 33 2.00 -6.64 -15.63
N TRP A 34 2.92 -6.91 -16.55
CA TRP A 34 4.34 -7.01 -16.23
C TRP A 34 4.88 -5.76 -15.51
N GLN A 35 5.47 -5.93 -14.33
CA GLN A 35 5.98 -4.85 -13.49
C GLN A 35 7.52 -4.79 -13.54
N PHE A 36 8.07 -3.98 -14.45
CA PHE A 36 9.52 -3.90 -14.68
C PHE A 36 10.34 -3.53 -13.45
N ASN A 37 9.79 -2.70 -12.55
CA ASN A 37 10.47 -2.22 -11.37
C ASN A 37 10.14 -3.05 -10.11
N TYR A 38 9.40 -4.15 -10.23
CA TYR A 38 9.11 -5.00 -9.07
C TYR A 38 10.39 -5.70 -8.58
N PRO A 39 10.77 -5.57 -7.29
CA PRO A 39 12.10 -5.98 -6.83
C PRO A 39 12.20 -7.44 -6.38
N PHE A 40 11.12 -8.23 -6.45
CA PHE A 40 11.11 -9.63 -5.98
C PHE A 40 10.67 -10.62 -7.06
N ARG A 41 10.45 -11.88 -6.68
CA ARG A 41 9.88 -12.90 -7.58
C ARG A 41 8.50 -12.44 -8.03
N PHE A 42 8.25 -12.51 -9.33
CA PHE A 42 7.04 -11.96 -9.95
C PHE A 42 6.33 -13.00 -10.80
N VAL A 43 5.00 -12.94 -10.81
CA VAL A 43 4.12 -13.74 -11.66
C VAL A 43 3.14 -12.80 -12.34
N GLU A 44 3.11 -12.82 -13.68
CA GLU A 44 2.12 -12.09 -14.46
C GLU A 44 0.84 -12.94 -14.55
N ALA A 45 -0.21 -12.55 -13.81
CA ALA A 45 -1.48 -13.26 -13.77
C ALA A 45 -2.62 -12.38 -13.22
N ASP A 46 -3.86 -12.72 -13.57
CA ASP A 46 -5.03 -12.17 -12.89
C ASP A 46 -5.21 -12.86 -11.53
N ALA A 47 -5.14 -12.06 -10.46
CA ALA A 47 -5.25 -12.51 -9.08
C ALA A 47 -6.53 -13.32 -8.79
N LEU A 48 -7.66 -13.00 -9.45
CA LEU A 48 -8.93 -13.69 -9.25
C LEU A 48 -9.03 -15.04 -9.99
N THR A 49 -8.06 -15.35 -10.85
CA THR A 49 -8.01 -16.62 -11.61
C THR A 49 -6.98 -17.61 -11.07
N LEU A 50 -6.27 -17.24 -10.00
CA LEU A 50 -5.25 -18.09 -9.39
C LEU A 50 -5.86 -19.34 -8.77
N ASP A 51 -5.14 -20.44 -8.88
CA ASP A 51 -5.52 -21.71 -8.28
C ASP A 51 -5.50 -21.63 -6.75
N LEU A 52 -6.57 -22.11 -6.11
CA LEU A 52 -6.72 -22.03 -4.66
C LEU A 52 -5.70 -22.88 -3.91
N ASP A 53 -5.34 -24.04 -4.45
CA ASP A 53 -4.34 -24.92 -3.82
C ASP A 53 -2.94 -24.28 -3.90
N TRP A 54 -2.63 -23.56 -4.98
CA TRP A 54 -1.43 -22.75 -5.07
C TRP A 54 -1.41 -21.60 -4.06
N LEU A 55 -2.51 -20.85 -3.91
CA LEU A 55 -2.62 -19.78 -2.90
C LEU A 55 -2.37 -20.31 -1.47
N LYS A 56 -2.82 -21.51 -1.16
CA LYS A 56 -2.63 -22.17 0.14
C LYS A 56 -1.19 -22.61 0.42
N THR A 57 -0.27 -22.49 -0.55
CA THR A 57 1.15 -22.78 -0.33
C THR A 57 1.91 -21.65 0.37
N PHE A 58 1.31 -20.46 0.46
CA PHE A 58 1.87 -19.29 1.13
C PHE A 58 1.50 -19.26 2.61
N ASP A 59 2.24 -18.49 3.41
CA ASP A 59 1.99 -18.36 4.85
C ASP A 59 1.09 -17.16 5.19
N ALA A 60 1.07 -16.14 4.33
CA ALA A 60 0.18 -14.98 4.42
C ALA A 60 -0.02 -14.33 3.04
N ILE A 61 -1.09 -13.56 2.87
CA ILE A 61 -1.39 -12.85 1.61
C ILE A 61 -1.69 -11.37 1.88
N HIS A 62 -1.07 -10.48 1.10
CA HIS A 62 -1.47 -9.09 0.96
C HIS A 62 -2.20 -8.88 -0.36
N ALA A 63 -3.22 -8.03 -0.38
CA ALA A 63 -3.86 -7.58 -1.61
C ALA A 63 -4.15 -6.08 -1.58
N SER A 64 -3.79 -5.37 -2.64
CA SER A 64 -4.07 -3.93 -2.83
C SER A 64 -4.94 -3.70 -4.09
N PRO A 65 -6.19 -4.20 -4.13
CA PRO A 65 -7.01 -4.11 -5.34
C PRO A 65 -7.24 -2.65 -5.79
N PRO A 66 -7.48 -2.42 -7.10
CA PRO A 66 -7.71 -1.08 -7.67
C PRO A 66 -8.72 -0.27 -6.86
N CYS A 67 -8.35 0.98 -6.53
CA CYS A 67 -9.10 1.85 -5.61
C CYS A 67 -9.92 2.95 -6.30
N GLN A 68 -9.83 3.07 -7.64
CA GLN A 68 -10.32 4.22 -8.40
C GLN A 68 -11.82 4.44 -8.23
N SER A 69 -12.62 3.39 -8.05
CA SER A 69 -14.06 3.47 -7.77
C SER A 69 -14.38 4.13 -6.42
N TYR A 70 -13.41 4.20 -5.49
CA TYR A 70 -13.59 4.66 -4.11
C TYR A 70 -12.88 5.98 -3.80
N THR A 71 -12.18 6.59 -4.76
CA THR A 71 -11.44 7.83 -4.50
C THR A 71 -12.37 9.04 -4.34
N ALA A 72 -11.96 10.02 -3.52
CA ALA A 72 -12.68 11.29 -3.41
C ALA A 72 -12.82 12.03 -4.75
N LEU A 73 -11.89 11.83 -5.69
CA LEU A 73 -11.94 12.44 -7.01
C LEU A 73 -13.09 11.87 -7.84
N THR A 74 -13.20 10.55 -7.94
CA THR A 74 -14.25 9.87 -8.71
C THR A 74 -15.62 10.04 -8.08
N SER A 75 -15.70 10.10 -6.73
CA SER A 75 -16.91 10.50 -6.02
C SER A 75 -17.37 11.91 -6.43
N ARG A 76 -16.43 12.87 -6.51
CA ARG A 76 -16.73 14.25 -6.92
C ARG A 76 -17.11 14.37 -8.41
N THR A 77 -16.54 13.54 -9.28
CA THR A 77 -16.82 13.57 -10.73
C THR A 77 -17.97 12.65 -11.15
N GLY A 78 -18.46 11.78 -10.26
CA GLY A 78 -19.50 10.80 -10.57
C GLY A 78 -19.04 9.66 -11.48
N THR A 79 -17.72 9.42 -11.59
CA THR A 79 -17.11 8.42 -12.49
C THR A 79 -16.66 7.17 -11.74
N GLY A 80 -17.22 6.92 -10.54
CA GLY A 80 -16.83 5.78 -9.71
C GLY A 80 -17.22 4.43 -10.30
N ASP A 81 -18.33 4.39 -11.06
CA ASP A 81 -18.88 3.16 -11.65
C ASP A 81 -18.09 2.67 -12.88
N ASP A 82 -17.20 3.51 -13.42
CA ASP A 82 -16.33 3.16 -14.55
C ASP A 82 -15.17 2.23 -14.13
N TRP A 83 -14.99 2.00 -12.83
CA TRP A 83 -13.86 1.26 -12.27
C TRP A 83 -14.34 -0.01 -11.55
N PRO A 84 -13.58 -1.12 -11.67
CA PRO A 84 -13.98 -2.39 -11.07
C PRO A 84 -14.01 -2.28 -9.54
N ARG A 85 -14.96 -2.97 -8.92
CA ARG A 85 -15.11 -3.07 -7.46
C ARG A 85 -14.59 -4.43 -7.00
N LEU A 86 -13.28 -4.54 -6.82
CA LEU A 86 -12.63 -5.83 -6.59
C LEU A 86 -12.46 -6.22 -5.12
N ILE A 87 -12.81 -5.35 -4.16
CA ILE A 87 -12.60 -5.63 -2.74
C ILE A 87 -13.39 -6.88 -2.28
N GLU A 88 -14.69 -6.96 -2.61
CA GLU A 88 -15.53 -8.11 -2.26
C GLU A 88 -15.04 -9.43 -2.86
N PRO A 89 -14.83 -9.56 -4.18
CA PRO A 89 -14.35 -10.83 -4.75
C PRO A 89 -12.94 -11.20 -4.27
N VAL A 90 -12.06 -10.21 -4.02
CA VAL A 90 -10.75 -10.47 -3.41
C VAL A 90 -10.90 -10.98 -1.98
N ARG A 91 -11.79 -10.38 -1.19
CA ARG A 91 -12.06 -10.84 0.18
C ARG A 91 -12.58 -12.28 0.20
N ASP A 92 -13.53 -12.61 -0.66
CA ASP A 92 -14.09 -13.97 -0.75
C ASP A 92 -13.00 -15.00 -1.12
N LEU A 93 -12.14 -14.65 -2.08
CA LEU A 93 -10.97 -15.46 -2.44
C LEU A 93 -10.05 -15.67 -1.24
N LEU A 94 -9.64 -14.60 -0.57
CA LEU A 94 -8.72 -14.67 0.57
C LEU A 94 -9.30 -15.48 1.73
N GLN A 95 -10.59 -15.32 2.04
CA GLN A 95 -11.28 -16.12 3.05
C GLN A 95 -11.29 -17.61 2.71
N SER A 96 -11.44 -17.97 1.42
CA SER A 96 -11.41 -19.37 0.97
C SER A 96 -10.05 -20.05 1.13
N THR A 97 -8.96 -19.27 1.25
CA THR A 97 -7.62 -19.81 1.52
C THR A 97 -7.48 -20.32 2.96
N GLY A 98 -8.18 -19.70 3.92
CA GLY A 98 -8.00 -19.93 5.35
C GLY A 98 -6.69 -19.37 5.93
N LEU A 99 -5.91 -18.60 5.16
CA LEU A 99 -4.64 -18.02 5.59
C LEU A 99 -4.83 -16.66 6.27
N PRO A 100 -3.84 -16.20 7.06
CA PRO A 100 -3.70 -14.79 7.41
C PRO A 100 -3.67 -13.92 6.15
N TYR A 101 -4.51 -12.89 6.09
CA TYR A 101 -4.54 -11.98 4.96
C TYR A 101 -4.69 -10.52 5.37
N VAL A 102 -4.29 -9.62 4.47
CA VAL A 102 -4.47 -8.18 4.60
C VAL A 102 -4.99 -7.62 3.27
N ILE A 103 -6.06 -6.83 3.33
CA ILE A 103 -6.58 -6.07 2.18
C ILE A 103 -6.33 -4.59 2.45
N GLU A 104 -5.57 -3.95 1.57
CA GLU A 104 -5.31 -2.51 1.62
C GLU A 104 -6.23 -1.75 0.66
N ASN A 105 -6.68 -0.57 1.09
CA ASN A 105 -7.32 0.38 0.19
C ASN A 105 -7.33 1.82 0.75
N VAL A 106 -7.95 2.74 0.01
CA VAL A 106 -8.12 4.15 0.36
C VAL A 106 -9.27 4.40 1.34
N GLU A 107 -9.26 5.56 2.01
CA GLU A 107 -10.39 6.00 2.84
C GLU A 107 -11.70 6.04 2.04
N GLY A 108 -12.77 5.50 2.60
CA GLY A 108 -14.09 5.39 1.96
C GLY A 108 -14.34 4.08 1.22
N ALA A 109 -13.32 3.23 1.07
CA ALA A 109 -13.50 1.87 0.56
C ALA A 109 -14.32 1.00 1.54
N PRO A 110 -15.15 0.06 1.05
CA PRO A 110 -15.98 -0.83 1.86
C PRO A 110 -15.18 -1.97 2.50
N LEU A 111 -14.22 -1.60 3.37
CA LEU A 111 -13.41 -2.51 4.17
C LEU A 111 -14.08 -2.78 5.51
N ASN A 112 -13.91 -4.00 6.03
CA ASN A 112 -14.43 -4.44 7.31
C ASN A 112 -13.44 -4.08 8.43
N ASP A 113 -13.91 -3.32 9.42
CA ASP A 113 -13.15 -2.90 10.61
C ASP A 113 -11.65 -2.59 10.36
N PRO A 114 -11.32 -1.75 9.36
CA PRO A 114 -9.94 -1.57 8.95
C PRO A 114 -9.12 -0.77 9.96
N MET A 115 -7.87 -1.15 10.14
CA MET A 115 -6.86 -0.30 10.77
C MET A 115 -6.45 0.81 9.81
N VAL A 116 -6.30 2.04 10.31
CA VAL A 116 -5.77 3.17 9.52
C VAL A 116 -4.29 3.38 9.81
N LEU A 117 -3.46 3.49 8.76
CA LEU A 117 -2.08 3.99 8.87
C LEU A 117 -1.94 5.31 8.11
N CYS A 118 -1.19 6.24 8.72
CA CYS A 118 -0.80 7.52 8.14
C CYS A 118 0.71 7.71 8.21
N GLY A 119 1.29 8.45 7.27
CA GLY A 119 2.73 8.63 7.19
C GLY A 119 3.25 9.42 8.37
N THR A 120 2.41 10.27 8.95
CA THR A 120 2.72 10.93 10.22
C THR A 120 2.81 9.99 11.40
N MET A 121 2.54 8.68 11.30
CA MET A 121 2.78 7.72 12.38
C MET A 121 4.20 7.16 12.37
N PHE A 122 4.99 7.46 11.33
CA PHE A 122 6.31 6.90 11.09
C PHE A 122 7.33 8.05 10.98
N ASP A 123 8.44 7.94 11.69
CA ASP A 123 9.42 9.03 11.79
C ASP A 123 10.34 9.14 10.56
N ASP A 124 10.43 8.07 9.77
CA ASP A 124 11.17 7.98 8.52
C ASP A 124 10.36 8.46 7.30
N LEU A 125 9.09 8.81 7.48
CA LEU A 125 8.21 9.25 6.39
C LEU A 125 7.88 10.74 6.47
N ARG A 126 7.95 11.40 5.31
CA ARG A 126 7.53 12.80 5.12
C ARG A 126 6.33 12.89 4.17
N VAL A 127 5.41 11.94 4.24
CA VAL A 127 4.20 11.91 3.39
C VAL A 127 2.91 11.92 4.20
N LEU A 128 1.89 12.59 3.65
CA LEU A 128 0.52 12.52 4.16
C LEU A 128 -0.29 11.56 3.29
N ARG A 129 -0.48 10.33 3.78
CA ARG A 129 -1.17 9.27 3.03
C ARG A 129 -1.90 8.32 3.98
N HIS A 130 -3.20 8.48 4.13
CA HIS A 130 -4.00 7.49 4.85
C HIS A 130 -4.23 6.28 3.97
N ARG A 131 -4.06 5.10 4.56
CA ARG A 131 -4.45 3.82 3.99
C ARG A 131 -5.10 2.95 5.04
N LEU A 132 -6.13 2.24 4.61
CA LEU A 132 -6.94 1.34 5.39
C LEU A 132 -6.44 -0.09 5.17
N PHE A 133 -6.35 -0.87 6.23
CA PHE A 133 -5.89 -2.25 6.23
C PHE A 133 -6.94 -3.12 6.94
N GLU A 134 -7.74 -3.84 6.17
CA GLU A 134 -8.60 -4.92 6.68
C GLU A 134 -7.77 -6.20 6.84
N SER A 135 -8.00 -6.97 7.90
CA SER A 135 -7.32 -8.25 8.10
C SER A 135 -8.18 -9.20 8.95
N ASN A 136 -8.00 -10.51 8.75
CA ASN A 136 -8.52 -11.53 9.66
C ASN A 136 -7.60 -11.77 10.88
N VAL A 137 -6.42 -11.14 10.90
CA VAL A 137 -5.54 -11.06 12.06
C VAL A 137 -5.76 -9.72 12.73
N LEU A 138 -5.76 -9.69 14.07
CA LEU A 138 -5.83 -8.43 14.80
C LEU A 138 -4.58 -7.59 14.51
N LEU A 139 -4.77 -6.44 13.87
CA LEU A 139 -3.72 -5.46 13.60
C LEU A 139 -3.91 -4.22 14.47
N THR A 140 -2.80 -3.64 14.90
CA THR A 140 -2.75 -2.40 15.68
C THR A 140 -1.84 -1.39 15.01
N ALA A 141 -2.21 -0.11 15.05
CA ALA A 141 -1.38 0.97 14.56
C ALA A 141 -0.22 1.22 15.54
N PRO A 142 0.94 1.75 15.08
CA PRO A 142 2.06 2.04 15.98
C PRO A 142 1.75 3.19 16.95
N GLY A 143 0.73 3.99 16.64
CA GLY A 143 0.25 5.08 17.48
C GLY A 143 -0.90 5.84 16.81
N PRO A 144 -1.42 6.90 17.47
CA PRO A 144 -2.42 7.76 16.88
C PRO A 144 -1.87 8.52 15.67
N CYS A 145 -2.75 8.87 14.73
CA CYS A 145 -2.40 9.77 13.64
C CYS A 145 -1.99 11.13 14.23
N ARG A 146 -0.75 11.57 13.94
CA ARG A 146 -0.25 12.87 14.40
C ARG A 146 -0.83 14.00 13.55
N SER A 147 -0.79 15.23 14.07
CA SER A 147 -1.24 16.42 13.33
C SER A 147 -0.59 16.48 11.95
N HIS A 148 -1.38 16.81 10.92
CA HIS A 148 -0.92 16.89 9.55
C HIS A 148 -0.26 18.25 9.27
N PRO A 149 1.07 18.31 9.11
CA PRO A 149 1.75 19.54 8.72
C PRO A 149 1.36 19.98 7.31
N LEU A 150 1.69 21.22 6.97
CA LEU A 150 1.56 21.71 5.60
C LEU A 150 2.51 20.95 4.68
N CYS A 151 1.98 20.44 3.57
CA CYS A 151 2.82 19.87 2.52
C CYS A 151 3.47 20.97 1.67
N HIS A 152 4.69 20.71 1.23
CA HIS A 152 5.33 21.40 0.12
C HIS A 152 4.40 21.45 -1.09
N THR A 153 4.44 22.57 -1.81
CA THR A 153 3.59 22.78 -2.98
C THR A 153 4.27 23.63 -4.05
N LEU A 154 4.08 23.21 -5.29
CA LEU A 154 4.41 23.98 -6.49
C LEU A 154 3.20 24.75 -7.05
N ASP A 155 2.03 24.65 -6.40
CA ASP A 155 0.81 25.35 -6.80
C ASP A 155 0.86 26.82 -6.36
N LYS A 156 1.07 27.72 -7.32
CA LYS A 156 1.12 29.18 -7.10
C LYS A 156 -0.14 29.78 -6.49
N ARG A 157 -1.25 29.05 -6.45
CA ARG A 157 -2.51 29.49 -5.83
C ARG A 157 -2.52 29.31 -4.31
N LYS A 158 -1.55 28.58 -3.75
CA LYS A 158 -1.44 28.33 -2.31
C LYS A 158 -0.68 29.44 -1.61
N ASN A 159 -1.18 29.87 -0.44
CA ASN A 159 -0.61 30.99 0.31
C ASN A 159 0.83 30.75 0.79
N HIS A 160 1.25 29.48 0.91
CA HIS A 160 2.60 29.08 1.32
C HIS A 160 3.52 28.69 0.15
N TYR A 161 3.11 28.96 -1.10
CA TYR A 161 3.95 28.76 -2.27
C TYR A 161 5.27 29.53 -2.15
N GLY A 162 6.38 28.89 -2.49
CA GLY A 162 7.72 29.47 -2.41
C GLY A 162 8.27 29.63 -0.99
N SER A 163 7.54 29.18 0.04
CA SER A 163 7.93 29.25 1.46
C SER A 163 8.14 27.88 2.10
N THR A 164 8.28 26.82 1.29
CA THR A 164 8.47 25.43 1.73
C THR A 164 9.63 24.79 0.97
N ASP A 165 10.23 23.77 1.57
CA ASP A 165 11.34 22.99 1.02
C ASP A 165 10.92 21.50 0.90
N GLU A 166 10.96 20.97 -0.32
CA GLU A 166 10.55 19.59 -0.61
C GLU A 166 11.43 18.53 0.09
N TRP A 167 12.63 18.89 0.54
CA TRP A 167 13.57 17.99 1.20
C TRP A 167 13.40 17.92 2.72
N THR A 168 12.72 18.91 3.33
CA THR A 168 12.51 18.94 4.78
C THR A 168 11.04 18.89 5.18
N ASP A 169 10.14 19.47 4.38
CA ASP A 169 8.72 19.52 4.68
C ASP A 169 8.00 18.25 4.24
N TYR A 170 6.75 18.05 4.67
CA TYR A 170 5.96 16.93 4.14
C TYR A 170 5.63 17.13 2.67
N VAL A 171 5.49 16.05 1.90
CA VAL A 171 5.11 16.10 0.49
C VAL A 171 3.83 15.29 0.24
N SER A 172 3.03 15.76 -0.70
CA SER A 172 1.89 14.99 -1.21
C SER A 172 2.32 14.23 -2.46
N VAL A 173 2.48 12.92 -2.34
CA VAL A 173 2.77 12.05 -3.48
C VAL A 173 1.46 11.60 -4.11
N ASN A 174 1.04 12.37 -5.12
CA ASN A 174 -0.14 12.12 -5.90
C ASN A 174 0.05 12.64 -7.34
N GLY A 175 -0.90 12.33 -8.23
CA GLY A 175 -0.88 12.76 -9.63
C GLY A 175 -0.80 14.28 -9.85
N GLY A 176 -0.97 15.10 -8.80
CA GLY A 176 -0.92 16.57 -8.87
C GLY A 176 0.48 17.15 -9.02
N GLY A 177 1.55 16.38 -8.76
CA GLY A 177 2.92 16.83 -9.02
C GLY A 177 3.39 18.00 -8.14
N ASN A 178 3.09 17.96 -6.84
CA ASN A 178 3.45 19.02 -5.90
C ASN A 178 4.90 18.98 -5.42
N SER A 179 5.67 17.97 -5.77
CA SER A 179 7.11 17.84 -5.47
C SER A 179 7.83 17.17 -6.64
N SER A 180 9.17 17.23 -6.63
CA SER A 180 10.00 16.45 -7.53
C SER A 180 9.85 14.94 -7.26
N VAL A 181 10.18 14.13 -8.27
CA VAL A 181 10.20 12.66 -8.11
C VAL A 181 11.21 12.23 -7.06
N ALA A 182 12.37 12.91 -7.00
CA ALA A 182 13.41 12.59 -6.04
C ALA A 182 12.95 12.85 -4.58
N ALA A 183 12.29 13.98 -4.33
CA ALA A 183 11.72 14.26 -3.01
C ALA A 183 10.57 13.31 -2.65
N ALA A 184 9.73 12.92 -3.62
CA ALA A 184 8.68 11.91 -3.39
C ALA A 184 9.25 10.53 -3.03
N ARG A 185 10.32 10.11 -3.71
CA ARG A 185 11.07 8.88 -3.41
C ARG A 185 11.64 8.88 -2.00
N ASP A 186 12.34 9.95 -1.65
CA ASP A 186 12.91 10.16 -0.31
C ASP A 186 11.82 10.13 0.77
N ALA A 187 10.76 10.91 0.60
CA ALA A 187 9.69 11.04 1.57
C ALA A 187 8.88 9.74 1.81
N MET A 188 8.83 8.83 0.83
CA MET A 188 8.17 7.53 0.94
C MET A 188 9.11 6.38 1.31
N GLY A 189 10.44 6.60 1.29
CA GLY A 189 11.43 5.53 1.46
C GLY A 189 11.46 4.52 0.28
N ILE A 190 11.23 5.00 -0.95
CA ILE A 190 11.16 4.20 -2.18
C ILE A 190 12.08 4.80 -3.23
N ASP A 191 13.17 4.14 -3.63
CA ASP A 191 14.15 4.68 -4.59
C ASP A 191 14.06 4.07 -6.01
N TRP A 192 13.32 2.98 -6.19
CA TRP A 192 13.27 2.22 -7.46
C TRP A 192 12.12 2.58 -8.39
N MET A 193 11.07 3.25 -7.90
CA MET A 193 9.83 3.49 -8.65
C MET A 193 9.85 4.78 -9.48
N THR A 194 9.18 4.78 -10.62
CA THR A 194 8.83 5.97 -11.41
C THR A 194 7.77 6.83 -10.70
N LYS A 195 7.53 8.05 -11.19
CA LYS A 195 6.49 8.94 -10.65
C LYS A 195 5.10 8.32 -10.67
N GLY A 196 4.75 7.63 -11.76
CA GLY A 196 3.43 7.00 -11.92
C GLY A 196 3.21 5.92 -10.86
N GLU A 197 4.19 5.04 -10.70
CA GLU A 197 4.17 3.97 -9.70
C GLU A 197 4.12 4.53 -8.27
N LEU A 198 4.91 5.57 -7.94
CA LEU A 198 4.91 6.22 -6.62
C LEU A 198 3.55 6.81 -6.23
N ASN A 199 2.79 7.33 -7.20
CA ASN A 199 1.47 7.92 -6.92
C ASN A 199 0.50 6.89 -6.35
N GLU A 200 0.62 5.62 -6.75
CA GLU A 200 -0.25 4.52 -6.32
C GLU A 200 0.36 3.71 -5.17
N ALA A 201 1.69 3.72 -5.02
CA ALA A 201 2.42 2.90 -4.06
C ALA A 201 2.04 3.10 -2.59
N ILE A 202 2.15 2.01 -1.82
CA ILE A 202 2.09 2.01 -0.35
C ILE A 202 3.52 2.23 0.17
N PRO A 203 3.77 3.17 1.12
CA PRO A 203 5.07 3.32 1.75
C PRO A 203 5.51 2.01 2.43
N PRO A 204 6.74 1.51 2.19
CA PRO A 204 7.21 0.24 2.77
C PRO A 204 7.10 0.18 4.29
N SER A 205 7.27 1.30 5.00
CA SER A 205 7.21 1.33 6.47
C SER A 205 5.83 0.91 7.01
N TYR A 206 4.76 1.06 6.22
CA TYR A 206 3.41 0.62 6.62
C TYR A 206 3.33 -0.91 6.66
N THR A 207 3.72 -1.56 5.56
CA THR A 207 3.64 -3.01 5.44
C THR A 207 4.78 -3.72 6.18
N GLU A 208 5.86 -3.03 6.51
CA GLU A 208 6.84 -3.51 7.48
C GLU A 208 6.22 -3.65 8.88
N HIS A 209 5.48 -2.63 9.33
CA HIS A 209 4.76 -2.68 10.60
C HIS A 209 3.66 -3.76 10.64
N VAL A 210 2.89 -3.87 9.56
CA VAL A 210 1.89 -4.95 9.40
C VAL A 210 2.57 -6.32 9.36
N GLY A 211 3.65 -6.45 8.58
CA GLY A 211 4.39 -7.69 8.40
C GLY A 211 4.93 -8.24 9.72
N ARG A 212 5.48 -7.40 10.60
CA ARG A 212 5.94 -7.83 11.93
C ARG A 212 4.81 -8.41 12.78
N GLN A 213 3.59 -7.88 12.69
CA GLN A 213 2.43 -8.43 13.40
C GLN A 213 1.97 -9.77 12.81
N LEU A 214 1.99 -9.91 11.48
CA LEU A 214 1.71 -11.20 10.83
C LEU A 214 2.75 -12.27 11.22
N LEU A 215 4.04 -11.93 11.26
CA LEU A 215 5.09 -12.84 11.70
C LEU A 215 4.88 -13.29 13.14
N ALA A 216 4.54 -12.36 14.04
CA ALA A 216 4.21 -12.68 15.42
C ALA A 216 2.99 -13.62 15.51
N HIS A 217 1.94 -13.39 14.72
CA HIS A 217 0.77 -14.26 14.64
C HIS A 217 1.13 -15.68 14.15
N LEU A 218 2.05 -15.78 13.20
CA LEU A 218 2.55 -17.06 12.66
C LEU A 218 3.56 -17.77 13.60
N GLY A 219 3.93 -17.16 14.73
CA GLY A 219 4.93 -17.72 15.67
C GLY A 219 6.39 -17.57 15.23
N HIS A 220 6.67 -16.64 14.31
CA HIS A 220 8.00 -16.28 13.86
C HIS A 220 8.43 -14.97 14.53
N VAL A 221 9.04 -15.05 15.71
CA VAL A 221 9.57 -13.90 16.48
C VAL A 221 11.03 -14.08 16.79
#